data_AF-A0A7C1XX94-F1
#
_entry.id   AF-A0A7C1XX94-F1
#
_cell.length_a   1.000
_cell.length_b   1.000
_cell.length_c   1.000
_cell.angle_alpha   90.00
_cell.angle_beta   90.00
_cell.angle_gamma   90.00
#
_symmetry.space_group_name_H-M   'P 1'
#
loop_
_entity.id
_entity.type
_entity.pdbx_description
1 polymer ?
#
loop_
_entity_poly.entity_id
_entity_poly.type
_entity_poly.pdbx_seq_one_letter_code
_entity_poly.pdbx_strand_id
1 'polypeptide(L)'
;MKGLILMMLLALLSPPLCATDEAEKEKRWWEKRHQRTDIFYPHAAHQAVMEEDGDACLRCHPFNGSDIRDIKRLQAINVIANEPLREICHSCHVVRLSAPWRCDLCHDQPQKIWPLDHNFNYIIRHGEDSRLDESTCRECHLDLSFCTDCHFRRDSSRNGSRHRVHPLAYISAHGLEARFDTASCGRCHNAGYCSDCHRRRP
;
A
#
# COMPACT_ATOMS: atom_id res chain seq x y z
N MET A 1 58.66 -50.97 55.50
CA MET A 1 58.78 -51.38 54.09
C MET A 1 58.37 -50.21 53.20
N LYS A 2 59.32 -49.76 52.36
CA LYS A 2 59.16 -49.05 51.06
C LYS A 2 58.41 -47.69 51.09
N GLY A 3 58.94 -46.56 50.64
CA GLY A 3 60.10 -46.26 49.82
C GLY A 3 59.91 -44.84 49.28
N LEU A 4 60.94 -44.02 49.41
CA LEU A 4 60.99 -42.62 48.96
C LEU A 4 61.41 -42.60 47.48
N ILE A 5 60.60 -42.02 46.57
CA ILE A 5 60.99 -41.76 45.18
C ILE A 5 60.67 -40.30 44.80
N LEU A 6 61.74 -39.52 44.82
CA LEU A 6 62.25 -38.54 43.85
C LEU A 6 61.31 -37.94 42.76
N MET A 7 61.23 -36.60 42.82
CA MET A 7 61.18 -35.58 41.75
C MET A 7 60.57 -35.90 40.37
N MET A 8 59.53 -35.15 40.00
CA MET A 8 59.49 -34.47 38.69
C MET A 8 58.46 -33.32 38.70
N LEU A 9 58.97 -32.08 38.69
CA LEU A 9 58.20 -30.88 38.38
C LEU A 9 57.93 -30.84 36.87
N LEU A 10 56.69 -31.08 36.45
CA LEU A 10 56.19 -30.68 35.13
C LEU A 10 55.27 -29.46 35.30
N ALA A 11 55.83 -28.28 35.04
CA ALA A 11 55.05 -27.07 34.82
C ALA A 11 54.44 -27.16 33.40
N LEU A 12 53.19 -27.61 33.31
CA LEU A 12 52.39 -27.50 32.09
C LEU A 12 51.88 -26.05 32.01
N LEU A 13 52.55 -25.23 31.20
CA LEU A 13 51.97 -23.97 30.70
C LEU A 13 50.81 -24.32 29.77
N SER A 14 49.58 -24.27 30.27
CA SER A 14 48.40 -24.17 29.43
C SER A 14 48.37 -22.77 28.82
N PRO A 15 48.28 -22.60 27.48
CA PRO A 15 47.98 -21.29 26.92
C PRO A 15 46.55 -20.90 27.37
N PRO A 16 46.26 -19.61 27.58
CA PRO A 16 44.88 -19.19 27.77
C PRO A 16 44.18 -19.48 26.44
N LEU A 17 43.28 -20.48 26.46
CA LEU A 17 42.22 -20.56 25.46
C LEU A 17 41.32 -19.33 25.69
N CYS A 18 41.74 -18.18 25.17
CA CYS A 18 40.80 -17.14 24.78
C CYS A 18 40.08 -17.67 23.54
N ALA A 19 39.22 -18.67 23.75
CA ALA A 19 38.08 -18.85 22.89
C ALA A 19 37.25 -17.58 23.09
N THR A 20 37.36 -16.64 22.16
CA THR A 20 36.26 -15.72 21.91
C THR A 20 35.13 -16.59 21.38
N ASP A 21 34.41 -17.24 22.29
CA ASP A 21 33.02 -17.59 22.05
C ASP A 21 32.30 -16.26 21.92
N GLU A 22 32.40 -15.64 20.75
CA GLU A 22 31.27 -14.89 20.22
C GLU A 22 30.18 -15.93 19.97
N ALA A 23 29.55 -16.36 21.06
CA ALA A 23 28.27 -17.04 21.01
C ALA A 23 27.38 -16.11 20.20
N GLU A 24 27.14 -16.50 18.95
CA GLU A 24 26.31 -15.78 18.00
C GLU A 24 25.00 -15.49 18.72
N LYS A 25 24.83 -14.24 19.17
CA LYS A 25 23.71 -13.87 20.06
C LYS A 25 22.45 -14.29 19.33
N GLU A 26 21.76 -15.27 19.88
CA GLU A 26 20.58 -15.83 19.24
C GLU A 26 19.62 -14.66 18.99
N LYS A 27 19.36 -14.37 17.71
CA LYS A 27 18.58 -13.20 17.31
C LYS A 27 17.25 -13.19 18.09
N ARG A 28 16.92 -12.06 18.72
CA ARG A 28 15.71 -11.93 19.53
C ARG A 28 14.50 -12.21 18.63
N TRP A 29 13.41 -12.71 19.20
CA TRP A 29 12.26 -13.16 18.40
C TRP A 29 11.71 -12.08 17.43
N TRP A 30 11.86 -10.79 17.77
CA TRP A 30 11.49 -9.68 16.88
C TRP A 30 12.50 -9.38 15.77
N GLU A 31 13.76 -9.80 15.89
CA GLU A 31 14.73 -9.72 14.81
C GLU A 31 14.42 -10.80 13.75
N LYS A 32 13.88 -11.95 14.19
CA LYS A 32 13.43 -13.06 13.34
C LYS A 32 12.07 -12.81 12.66
N ARG A 33 11.28 -11.81 13.10
CA ARG A 33 9.91 -11.54 12.60
C ARG A 33 9.82 -11.02 11.16
N HIS A 34 10.95 -10.62 10.57
CA HIS A 34 11.03 -10.09 9.20
C HIS A 34 10.82 -11.16 8.10
N GLN A 35 10.53 -12.41 8.48
CA GLN A 35 10.37 -13.55 7.56
C GLN A 35 8.91 -13.83 7.18
N ARG A 36 8.01 -12.85 7.33
CA ARG A 36 6.68 -12.90 6.71
C ARG A 36 6.85 -12.69 5.21
N THR A 37 6.64 -13.74 4.42
CA THR A 37 6.74 -13.68 2.95
C THR A 37 5.56 -12.96 2.30
N ASP A 38 4.47 -12.76 3.04
CA ASP A 38 3.21 -12.17 2.57
C ASP A 38 3.20 -10.65 2.59
N ILE A 39 3.86 -10.00 3.58
CA ILE A 39 3.81 -8.54 3.76
C ILE A 39 5.19 -8.01 4.17
N PHE A 40 5.75 -7.10 3.36
CA PHE A 40 6.96 -6.34 3.68
C PHE A 40 6.63 -5.20 4.66
N TYR A 41 7.25 -5.20 5.84
CA TYR A 41 7.05 -4.17 6.88
C TYR A 41 8.39 -3.60 7.37
N PRO A 42 8.82 -2.42 6.89
CA PRO A 42 10.03 -1.75 7.37
C PRO A 42 9.74 -0.97 8.66
N HIS A 43 10.03 -1.56 9.82
CA HIS A 43 9.75 -0.94 11.13
C HIS A 43 10.40 0.44 11.30
N ALA A 44 11.64 0.62 10.86
CA ALA A 44 12.36 1.90 11.00
C ALA A 44 11.65 3.06 10.25
N ALA A 45 11.14 2.80 9.05
CA ALA A 45 10.39 3.79 8.29
C ALA A 45 9.06 4.13 8.96
N HIS A 46 8.33 3.12 9.45
CA HIS A 46 7.08 3.33 10.19
C HIS A 46 7.31 4.10 11.49
N GLN A 47 8.36 3.77 12.22
CA GLN A 47 8.72 4.47 13.45
C GLN A 47 9.00 5.95 13.20
N ALA A 48 9.75 6.29 12.14
CA ALA A 48 10.04 7.69 11.81
C ALA A 48 8.75 8.49 11.54
N VAL A 49 7.81 7.93 10.78
CA VAL A 49 6.50 8.57 10.53
C VAL A 49 5.66 8.65 11.80
N MET A 50 5.66 7.61 12.64
CA MET A 50 4.94 7.62 13.91
C MET A 50 5.48 8.67 14.88
N GLU A 51 6.80 8.86 14.93
CA GLU A 51 7.44 9.91 15.74
C GLU A 51 7.04 11.31 15.26
N GLU A 52 6.97 11.53 13.94
CA GLU A 52 6.50 12.78 13.33
C GLU A 52 5.01 13.05 13.64
N ASP A 53 4.17 12.02 13.54
CA ASP A 53 2.73 12.09 13.84
C ASP A 53 2.41 12.17 15.35
N GLY A 54 3.40 11.98 16.22
CA GLY A 54 3.22 11.92 17.68
C GLY A 54 2.49 10.65 18.16
N ASP A 55 2.52 9.59 17.36
CA ASP A 55 1.85 8.33 17.65
C ASP A 55 2.63 7.48 18.65
N ALA A 56 1.92 6.96 19.66
CA ALA A 56 2.53 6.09 20.67
C ALA A 56 2.84 4.69 20.10
N CYS A 57 3.92 4.05 20.59
CA CYS A 57 4.29 2.68 20.24
C CYS A 57 3.15 1.68 20.44
N LEU A 58 2.30 1.94 21.44
CA LEU A 58 1.13 1.12 21.79
C LEU A 58 0.07 1.07 20.69
N ARG A 59 0.09 1.99 19.71
CA ARG A 59 -0.79 1.95 18.53
C ARG A 59 -0.60 0.65 17.74
N CYS A 60 0.64 0.16 17.64
CA CYS A 60 0.97 -1.08 16.93
C CYS A 60 1.33 -2.23 17.88
N HIS A 61 1.71 -1.92 19.12
CA HIS A 61 2.05 -2.89 20.16
C HIS A 61 1.06 -2.83 21.32
N PRO A 62 -0.22 -3.20 21.11
CA PRO A 62 -1.20 -3.22 22.18
C PRO A 62 -0.80 -4.30 23.20
N PHE A 63 -0.49 -3.88 24.43
CA PHE A 63 -0.17 -4.80 25.50
C PHE A 63 -1.42 -5.05 26.35
N ASN A 64 -2.12 -6.14 26.06
CA ASN A 64 -3.15 -6.66 26.96
C ASN A 64 -2.55 -7.84 27.73
N GLY A 65 -2.08 -7.59 28.95
CA GLY A 65 -1.69 -8.66 29.86
C GLY A 65 -2.83 -9.67 30.02
N SER A 66 -2.53 -10.96 29.93
CA SER A 66 -3.52 -12.02 30.06
C SER A 66 -3.09 -13.01 31.13
N ASP A 67 -3.99 -13.28 32.08
CA ASP A 67 -3.82 -14.33 33.08
C ASP A 67 -4.24 -15.72 32.56
N ILE A 68 -4.58 -15.83 31.27
CA ILE A 68 -5.04 -17.07 30.64
C ILE A 68 -3.86 -18.03 30.47
N ARG A 69 -3.93 -19.16 31.18
CA ARG A 69 -2.92 -20.23 31.13
C ARG A 69 -3.28 -21.39 30.20
N ASP A 70 -4.52 -21.44 29.73
CA ASP A 70 -4.97 -22.45 28.77
C ASP A 70 -4.47 -22.09 27.36
N ILE A 71 -3.57 -22.93 26.84
CA ILE A 71 -2.92 -22.74 25.53
C ILE A 71 -3.95 -22.69 24.39
N LYS A 72 -5.01 -23.52 24.42
CA LYS A 72 -6.02 -23.54 23.35
C LYS A 72 -6.83 -22.24 23.34
N ARG A 73 -7.17 -21.75 24.53
CA ARG A 73 -7.88 -20.47 24.69
C ARG A 73 -7.00 -19.28 24.32
N LEU A 74 -5.71 -19.31 24.70
CA LEU A 74 -4.74 -18.28 24.32
C LEU A 74 -4.52 -18.23 22.80
N GLN A 75 -4.45 -19.39 22.14
CA GLN A 75 -4.34 -19.47 20.69
C GLN A 75 -5.54 -18.83 19.98
N ALA A 76 -6.77 -19.12 20.41
CA ALA A 76 -7.97 -18.52 19.81
C ALA A 76 -7.98 -16.99 19.98
N ILE A 77 -7.61 -16.47 21.15
CA ILE A 77 -7.55 -15.02 21.42
C ILE A 77 -6.45 -14.36 20.59
N ASN A 78 -5.27 -14.99 20.46
CA ASN A 78 -4.20 -14.47 19.62
C ASN A 78 -4.57 -14.41 18.14
N VAL A 79 -5.39 -15.34 17.63
CA VAL A 79 -5.90 -15.26 16.26
C VAL A 79 -6.81 -14.04 16.09
N ILE A 80 -7.76 -13.85 17.02
CA ILE A 80 -8.67 -12.69 17.03
C ILE A 80 -7.92 -11.37 17.24
N ALA A 81 -6.81 -11.36 17.97
CA ALA A 81 -5.97 -10.17 18.16
C ALA A 81 -5.07 -9.84 16.96
N ASN A 82 -4.82 -10.80 16.06
CA ASN A 82 -4.04 -10.60 14.84
C ASN A 82 -4.90 -10.26 13.60
N GLU A 83 -6.19 -10.58 13.53
CA GLU A 83 -7.13 -9.97 12.57
C GLU A 83 -7.15 -8.41 12.60
N PRO A 84 -7.06 -7.76 13.79
CA PRO A 84 -6.85 -6.32 13.99
C PRO A 84 -5.64 -5.70 13.29
N LEU A 85 -4.70 -6.49 12.77
CA LEU A 85 -3.63 -5.94 11.93
C LEU A 85 -4.21 -5.13 10.77
N ARG A 86 -5.40 -5.51 10.27
CA ARG A 86 -6.14 -4.71 9.28
C ARG A 86 -6.40 -3.30 9.81
N GLU A 87 -7.02 -3.15 10.98
CA GLU A 87 -7.38 -1.85 11.52
C GLU A 87 -6.14 -0.98 11.81
N ILE A 88 -5.09 -1.58 12.37
CA ILE A 88 -3.84 -0.88 12.67
C ILE A 88 -3.22 -0.32 11.38
N CYS A 89 -3.07 -1.14 10.35
CA CYS A 89 -2.52 -0.71 9.06
C CYS A 89 -3.46 0.26 8.33
N HIS A 90 -4.76 -0.04 8.27
CA HIS A 90 -5.73 0.75 7.54
C HIS A 90 -5.98 2.12 8.18
N SER A 91 -5.77 2.29 9.48
CA SER A 91 -5.93 3.58 10.15
C SER A 91 -5.09 4.68 9.47
N CYS A 92 -3.85 4.35 9.08
CA CYS A 92 -2.92 5.25 8.39
C CYS A 92 -3.07 5.22 6.88
N HIS A 93 -3.18 4.00 6.34
CA HIS A 93 -3.08 3.75 4.91
C HIS A 93 -4.42 3.79 4.18
N VAL A 94 -5.57 3.84 4.85
CA VAL A 94 -6.89 3.81 4.19
C VAL A 94 -7.84 4.87 4.75
N VAL A 95 -7.85 5.04 6.08
CA VAL A 95 -8.78 5.95 6.75
C VAL A 95 -8.27 7.39 6.73
N ARG A 96 -7.07 7.64 7.28
CA ARG A 96 -6.52 9.00 7.36
C ARG A 96 -5.69 9.41 6.13
N LEU A 97 -5.36 8.46 5.26
CA LEU A 97 -4.59 8.65 4.02
C LEU A 97 -3.27 9.44 4.20
N SER A 98 -2.60 9.26 5.34
CA SER A 98 -1.32 9.91 5.65
C SER A 98 -0.10 9.09 5.21
N ALA A 99 -0.32 7.85 4.76
CA ALA A 99 0.69 6.91 4.37
C ALA A 99 0.34 6.28 3.01
N PRO A 100 1.30 5.62 2.31
CA PRO A 100 1.05 5.03 0.99
C PRO A 100 -0.12 4.05 0.99
N TRP A 101 -1.21 4.42 0.34
CA TRP A 101 -2.53 3.80 0.53
C TRP A 101 -2.91 2.78 -0.55
N ARG A 102 -2.04 2.57 -1.54
CA ARG A 102 -2.35 1.64 -2.64
C ARG A 102 -2.42 0.21 -2.11
N CYS A 103 -3.54 -0.47 -2.38
CA CYS A 103 -3.84 -1.78 -1.83
C CYS A 103 -2.83 -2.86 -2.28
N ASP A 104 -2.27 -2.73 -3.50
CA ASP A 104 -1.29 -3.64 -4.08
C ASP A 104 0.08 -3.63 -3.37
N LEU A 105 0.35 -2.62 -2.54
CA LEU A 105 1.56 -2.57 -1.71
C LEU A 105 1.57 -3.61 -0.59
N CYS A 106 0.38 -4.01 -0.11
CA CYS A 106 0.23 -4.96 0.99
C CYS A 106 -0.53 -6.23 0.58
N HIS A 107 -1.42 -6.14 -0.42
CA HIS A 107 -2.17 -7.26 -0.95
C HIS A 107 -1.52 -7.76 -2.25
N ASP A 108 -0.67 -8.77 -2.12
CA ASP A 108 0.03 -9.46 -3.23
C ASP A 108 -0.91 -9.96 -4.34
N GLN A 109 -2.15 -10.24 -3.97
CA GLN A 109 -3.22 -10.73 -4.82
C GLN A 109 -4.45 -9.83 -4.66
N PRO A 110 -4.48 -8.66 -5.34
CA PRO A 110 -5.57 -7.68 -5.22
C PRO A 110 -6.96 -8.27 -5.50
N GLN A 111 -7.05 -9.28 -6.36
CA GLN A 111 -8.29 -10.00 -6.66
C GLN A 111 -8.96 -10.64 -5.43
N LYS A 112 -8.23 -10.88 -4.34
CA LYS A 112 -8.80 -11.43 -3.10
C LYS A 112 -9.63 -10.41 -2.32
N ILE A 113 -9.39 -9.13 -2.54
CA ILE A 113 -10.09 -8.02 -1.86
C ILE A 113 -11.08 -7.31 -2.79
N TRP A 114 -11.12 -7.67 -4.06
CA TRP A 114 -12.09 -7.12 -5.00
C TRP A 114 -13.51 -7.55 -4.63
N PRO A 115 -14.50 -6.65 -4.79
CA PRO A 115 -15.89 -7.02 -4.69
C PRO A 115 -16.26 -8.13 -5.70
N LEU A 116 -17.28 -8.93 -5.37
CA LEU A 116 -17.70 -10.07 -6.20
C LEU A 116 -18.16 -9.66 -7.62
N ASP A 117 -18.63 -8.43 -7.78
CA ASP A 117 -19.09 -7.88 -9.06
C ASP A 117 -17.94 -7.31 -9.92
N HIS A 118 -16.72 -7.19 -9.39
CA HIS A 118 -15.52 -6.79 -10.11
C HIS A 118 -14.97 -7.94 -10.97
N ASN A 119 -15.85 -8.43 -11.85
CA ASN A 119 -15.63 -9.56 -12.74
C ASN A 119 -15.12 -9.11 -14.12
N PHE A 120 -14.95 -10.09 -15.00
CA PHE A 120 -14.50 -9.86 -16.37
C PHE A 120 -15.48 -8.95 -17.12
N ASN A 121 -14.98 -7.79 -17.60
CA ASN A 121 -15.70 -6.69 -18.26
C ASN A 121 -16.35 -5.65 -17.35
N TYR A 122 -16.11 -5.64 -16.04
CA TYR A 122 -16.63 -4.59 -15.14
C TYR A 122 -16.28 -3.18 -15.66
N ILE A 123 -15.06 -2.97 -16.16
CA ILE A 123 -14.61 -1.70 -16.75
C ILE A 123 -15.49 -1.18 -17.90
N ILE A 124 -16.26 -2.03 -18.58
CA ILE A 124 -17.18 -1.61 -19.66
C ILE A 124 -18.60 -1.37 -19.13
N ARG A 125 -18.95 -1.96 -17.98
CA ARG A 125 -20.31 -1.97 -17.42
C ARG A 125 -20.49 -1.11 -16.17
N HIS A 126 -19.39 -0.65 -15.55
CA HIS A 126 -19.38 0.14 -14.32
C HIS A 126 -20.16 1.46 -14.41
N GLY A 127 -20.48 1.93 -15.62
CA GLY A 127 -21.20 3.19 -15.81
C GLY A 127 -22.62 3.19 -15.27
N GLU A 128 -23.27 2.02 -15.09
CA GLU A 128 -24.57 1.95 -14.39
C GLU A 128 -24.38 2.09 -12.88
N ASP A 129 -23.45 1.31 -12.31
CA ASP A 129 -23.15 1.33 -10.87
C ASP A 129 -22.67 2.72 -10.42
N SER A 130 -21.82 3.37 -11.22
CA SER A 130 -21.35 4.74 -10.96
C SER A 130 -22.48 5.78 -10.96
N ARG A 131 -23.56 5.57 -11.75
CA ARG A 131 -24.73 6.45 -11.73
C ARG A 131 -25.61 6.23 -10.50
N LEU A 132 -25.68 4.99 -10.03
CA LEU A 132 -26.42 4.64 -8.82
C LEU A 132 -25.72 5.21 -7.59
N ASP A 133 -24.43 4.92 -7.42
CA ASP A 133 -23.64 5.42 -6.31
C ASP A 133 -22.11 5.35 -6.57
N GLU A 134 -21.56 6.44 -7.08
CA GLU A 134 -20.10 6.61 -7.25
C GLU A 134 -19.32 6.52 -5.93
N SER A 135 -19.96 6.79 -4.78
CA SER A 135 -19.24 6.82 -3.50
C SER A 135 -18.73 5.46 -3.07
N THR A 136 -19.42 4.38 -3.46
CA THR A 136 -18.99 2.99 -3.23
C THR A 136 -17.65 2.69 -3.88
N CYS A 137 -17.38 3.26 -5.05
CA CYS A 137 -16.11 3.06 -5.76
C CYS A 137 -14.93 3.62 -4.96
N ARG A 138 -15.16 4.72 -4.22
CA ARG A 138 -14.14 5.43 -3.43
C ARG A 138 -13.76 4.72 -2.14
N GLU A 139 -14.45 3.64 -1.77
CA GLU A 139 -14.04 2.79 -0.65
C GLU A 139 -12.73 2.06 -0.94
N CYS A 140 -12.46 1.76 -2.22
CA CYS A 140 -11.25 1.07 -2.67
C CYS A 140 -10.41 1.92 -3.64
N HIS A 141 -11.05 2.71 -4.51
CA HIS A 141 -10.38 3.59 -5.46
C HIS A 141 -10.19 4.99 -4.88
N LEU A 142 -9.16 5.14 -4.04
CA LEU A 142 -8.93 6.33 -3.22
C LEU A 142 -8.43 7.56 -3.99
N ASP A 143 -7.82 7.38 -5.17
CA ASP A 143 -7.34 8.48 -6.02
C ASP A 143 -8.27 8.73 -7.19
N LEU A 144 -8.65 10.00 -7.38
CA LEU A 144 -9.46 10.48 -8.48
C LEU A 144 -8.90 10.11 -9.86
N SER A 145 -7.59 9.90 -9.97
CA SER A 145 -6.94 9.43 -11.19
C SER A 145 -7.56 8.15 -11.75
N PHE A 146 -8.13 7.28 -10.91
CA PHE A 146 -8.79 6.06 -11.36
C PHE A 146 -9.97 6.34 -12.32
N CYS A 147 -10.75 7.38 -12.06
CA CYS A 147 -11.81 7.84 -12.96
C CYS A 147 -11.18 8.54 -14.16
N THR A 148 -10.25 9.46 -13.88
CA THR A 148 -9.87 10.43 -14.91
C THR A 148 -8.96 9.85 -15.97
N ASP A 149 -8.21 8.81 -15.61
CA ASP A 149 -7.32 8.10 -16.52
C ASP A 149 -8.06 7.43 -17.66
N CYS A 150 -9.33 7.09 -17.54
CA CYS A 150 -10.10 6.58 -18.68
C CYS A 150 -10.98 7.67 -19.28
N HIS A 151 -11.64 8.47 -18.44
CA HIS A 151 -12.62 9.45 -18.90
C HIS A 151 -12.03 10.72 -19.54
N PHE A 152 -10.80 11.09 -19.18
CA PHE A 152 -10.11 12.27 -19.71
C PHE A 152 -8.87 11.94 -20.54
N ARG A 153 -8.50 10.67 -20.66
CA ARG A 153 -7.42 10.26 -21.57
C ARG A 153 -7.88 10.42 -23.02
N ARG A 154 -7.06 11.14 -23.77
CA ARG A 154 -7.26 11.42 -25.19
C ARG A 154 -7.16 10.16 -26.07
N ASP A 155 -6.57 9.09 -25.55
CA ASP A 155 -6.17 7.87 -26.25
C ASP A 155 -6.91 6.60 -25.81
N SER A 156 -7.83 6.67 -24.83
CA SER A 156 -8.55 5.51 -24.28
C SER A 156 -9.65 4.99 -25.21
N SER A 157 -9.24 4.53 -26.39
CA SER A 157 -9.99 3.64 -27.27
C SER A 157 -9.61 2.20 -26.94
N ARG A 158 -10.16 1.64 -25.87
CA ARG A 158 -10.14 0.18 -25.68
C ARG A 158 -11.43 -0.41 -25.12
N ASN A 159 -12.58 0.17 -25.47
CA ASN A 159 -13.71 -0.62 -25.96
C ASN A 159 -14.71 0.26 -26.75
N GLY A 160 -14.76 0.08 -28.07
CA GLY A 160 -15.99 0.29 -28.85
C GLY A 160 -16.26 1.66 -29.45
N SER A 161 -15.58 2.73 -29.06
CA SER A 161 -15.75 4.01 -29.76
C SER A 161 -14.45 4.79 -29.74
N ARG A 162 -13.89 4.99 -30.93
CA ARG A 162 -13.11 6.18 -31.21
C ARG A 162 -14.05 7.35 -30.96
N HIS A 163 -14.22 7.78 -29.71
CA HIS A 163 -14.68 9.12 -29.45
C HIS A 163 -13.53 10.01 -29.88
N ARG A 164 -13.39 10.18 -31.20
CA ARG A 164 -12.92 11.45 -31.70
C ARG A 164 -13.94 12.42 -31.11
N VAL A 165 -13.56 13.04 -29.99
CA VAL A 165 -14.40 13.97 -29.21
C VAL A 165 -14.97 15.06 -30.11
N HIS A 166 -14.32 15.26 -31.26
CA HIS A 166 -14.83 15.99 -32.39
C HIS A 166 -14.76 15.18 -33.69
N PRO A 167 -15.59 15.43 -34.71
CA PRO A 167 -15.50 14.76 -36.03
C PRO A 167 -14.17 15.00 -36.78
N LEU A 168 -13.93 14.26 -37.87
CA LEU A 168 -12.81 14.58 -38.80
C LEU A 168 -12.96 16.03 -39.28
N ALA A 169 -11.83 16.72 -39.47
CA ALA A 169 -11.83 18.11 -39.92
C ALA A 169 -12.62 19.08 -39.01
N TYR A 170 -12.73 18.79 -37.72
CA TYR A 170 -13.45 19.64 -36.76
C TYR A 170 -13.04 21.10 -36.79
N ILE A 171 -11.74 21.38 -36.96
CA ILE A 171 -11.24 22.75 -37.05
C ILE A 171 -11.99 23.54 -38.13
N SER A 172 -12.40 22.90 -39.22
CA SER A 172 -13.17 23.51 -40.31
C SER A 172 -14.69 23.61 -40.05
N ALA A 173 -15.22 22.89 -39.06
CA ALA A 173 -16.67 22.76 -38.82
C ALA A 173 -17.13 23.27 -37.44
N HIS A 174 -16.21 23.44 -36.48
CA HIS A 174 -16.53 23.74 -35.08
C HIS A 174 -17.21 25.10 -34.88
N GLY A 175 -17.07 26.02 -35.83
CA GLY A 175 -17.68 27.34 -35.73
C GLY A 175 -19.21 27.30 -35.61
N LEU A 176 -19.87 26.27 -36.15
CA LEU A 176 -21.32 26.11 -35.99
C LEU A 176 -21.67 25.70 -34.55
N GLU A 177 -21.00 24.69 -34.02
CA GLU A 177 -21.20 24.21 -32.65
C GLU A 177 -20.84 25.28 -31.61
N ALA A 178 -19.71 25.98 -31.81
CA ALA A 178 -19.26 27.06 -30.93
C ALA A 178 -20.26 28.23 -30.87
N ARG A 179 -21.07 28.45 -31.91
CA ARG A 179 -22.15 29.46 -31.91
C ARG A 179 -23.39 29.02 -31.16
N PHE A 180 -23.68 27.73 -31.14
CA PHE A 180 -24.85 27.20 -30.46
C PHE A 180 -24.60 26.98 -28.96
N ASP A 181 -23.44 26.44 -28.60
CA ASP A 181 -23.11 26.12 -27.21
C ASP A 181 -21.60 26.18 -26.96
N THR A 182 -21.07 27.40 -26.82
CA THR A 182 -19.65 27.61 -26.48
C THR A 182 -19.30 27.11 -25.08
N ALA A 183 -20.28 27.06 -24.16
CA ALA A 183 -20.04 26.66 -22.77
C ALA A 183 -19.70 25.17 -22.65
N SER A 184 -20.24 24.32 -23.54
CA SER A 184 -19.89 22.91 -23.63
C SER A 184 -18.39 22.67 -23.82
N CYS A 185 -17.70 23.54 -24.57
CA CYS A 185 -16.27 23.45 -24.82
C CYS A 185 -15.46 23.67 -23.54
N GLY A 186 -15.98 24.50 -22.63
CA GLY A 186 -15.42 24.82 -21.31
C GLY A 186 -15.20 23.62 -20.39
N ARG A 187 -15.85 22.50 -20.69
CA ARG A 187 -15.72 21.23 -19.95
C ARG A 187 -14.34 20.58 -20.14
N CYS A 188 -13.68 20.84 -21.27
CA CYS A 188 -12.39 20.27 -21.62
C CYS A 188 -11.34 21.33 -22.03
N HIS A 189 -11.78 22.49 -22.53
CA HIS A 189 -10.92 23.56 -23.03
C HIS A 189 -11.14 24.85 -22.24
N ASN A 190 -10.05 25.54 -21.88
CA ASN A 190 -10.13 26.87 -21.30
C ASN A 190 -10.25 27.96 -22.39
N ALA A 191 -10.63 29.17 -22.00
CA ALA A 191 -10.79 30.30 -22.92
C ALA A 191 -9.50 30.68 -23.67
N GLY A 192 -8.34 30.41 -23.08
CA GLY A 192 -7.02 30.61 -23.71
C GLY A 192 -6.88 29.81 -25.00
N TYR A 193 -7.34 28.55 -25.01
CA TYR A 193 -7.28 27.66 -26.17
C TYR A 193 -7.94 28.25 -27.42
N CYS A 194 -9.11 28.87 -27.29
CA CYS A 194 -9.81 29.53 -28.38
C CYS A 194 -8.95 30.68 -28.92
N SER A 195 -8.45 31.51 -28.00
CA SER A 195 -7.71 32.71 -28.33
C SER A 195 -6.35 32.42 -28.98
N ASP A 196 -5.72 31.26 -28.72
CA ASP A 196 -4.42 30.91 -29.31
C ASP A 196 -4.51 30.68 -30.82
N CYS A 197 -5.62 30.09 -31.29
CA CYS A 197 -5.86 29.84 -32.70
C CYS A 197 -6.45 31.08 -33.40
N HIS A 198 -7.49 31.68 -32.81
CA HIS A 198 -8.20 32.82 -33.41
C HIS A 198 -7.39 34.12 -33.42
N ARG A 199 -6.32 34.24 -32.60
CA ARG A 199 -5.36 35.34 -32.73
C ARG A 199 -4.48 35.22 -33.98
N ARG A 200 -4.25 34.01 -34.50
CA ARG A 200 -3.34 33.75 -35.63
C ARG A 200 -4.05 33.73 -36.98
N ARG A 201 -5.38 33.62 -36.99
CA ARG A 201 -6.23 33.59 -38.19
C ARG A 201 -7.55 34.34 -37.92
N PRO A 202 -7.58 35.67 -38.11
CA PRO A 202 -8.81 36.45 -38.00
C PRO A 202 -9.81 36.08 -39.11
#